data_AF-A0A525WA78-F1
#
_entry.id   AF-A0A525WA78-F1
#
_cell.length_a   1.000
_cell.length_b   1.000
_cell.length_c   1.000
_cell.angle_alpha   90.00
_cell.angle_beta   90.00
_cell.angle_gamma   90.00
#
_symmetry.space_group_name_H-M   'P 1'
#
loop_
_entity.id
_entity.type
_entity.pdbx_description
1 polymer ?
#
loop_
_entity_poly.entity_id
_entity_poly.type
_entity_poly.pdbx_seq_one_letter_code
_entity_poly.pdbx_strand_id
1 'polypeptide(L)'
;MEAWRRILADSIVKPKDLAERLGVDAKEIEAIVGDYPMRITPTVMATIKEKGDAIWKQVVPDIAEMDDFEAEDDPLEEDLMSPVPHLVHRYPDRALLMVTNQCPIYCRFCTRKRLVGKPGFLKKGELDQAIAYLREHTEVRDVILSGGDPLLLPDHLLERILKALRTIPHLELVRLGSRVPGTLPERITPELCAIVKKYHPIYMNLHFNHPDELTPAVKAACGMLADAGVPLGAQTVLLRGVNDDPDTMKRLMHQLLLARIKPYYLYQADLTKGTNHFRTTVETGLNIIKSLQGHTSGMAVPHFVIDAPGGGGKIPLLPSDYMVHMDAEGVLLKNYENKAFHYPQPPQGSVRELPMVNAGPVLESCSNGAHDDL
;
A
#
# COMPACT_ATOMS: atom_id res chain seq x y z
N MET A 1 -29.42 7.69 -10.50
CA MET A 1 -28.19 7.88 -9.71
C MET A 1 -27.92 6.59 -8.95
N GLU A 2 -26.75 5.97 -9.17
CA GLU A 2 -26.34 4.73 -8.50
C GLU A 2 -26.37 4.90 -6.96
N ALA A 3 -26.63 3.82 -6.22
CA ALA A 3 -26.81 3.86 -4.77
C ALA A 3 -25.62 4.48 -4.03
N TRP A 4 -24.39 4.07 -4.37
CA TRP A 4 -23.17 4.59 -3.76
C TRP A 4 -22.98 6.10 -3.96
N ARG A 5 -23.46 6.66 -5.08
CA ARG A 5 -23.38 8.10 -5.35
C ARG A 5 -24.34 8.90 -4.48
N ARG A 6 -25.50 8.33 -4.15
CA ARG A 6 -26.45 8.93 -3.20
C ARG A 6 -25.83 8.96 -1.80
N ILE A 7 -25.31 7.82 -1.34
CA ILE A 7 -24.62 7.71 -0.04
C ILE A 7 -23.43 8.67 0.05
N LEU A 8 -22.65 8.79 -1.03
CA LEU A 8 -21.55 9.74 -1.09
C LEU A 8 -22.04 11.20 -1.02
N ALA A 9 -23.14 11.54 -1.70
CA ALA A 9 -23.73 12.87 -1.65
C ALA A 9 -24.28 13.22 -0.24
N ASP A 10 -24.71 12.22 0.52
CA ASP A 10 -25.17 12.35 1.91
C ASP A 10 -24.03 12.43 2.94
N SER A 11 -22.77 12.53 2.47
CA SER A 11 -21.61 12.68 3.37
C SER A 11 -21.62 14.01 4.10
N ILE A 12 -21.16 14.00 5.35
CA ILE A 12 -20.89 15.23 6.09
C ILE A 12 -19.63 15.88 5.54
N VAL A 13 -19.79 17.10 5.01
CA VAL A 13 -18.70 17.91 4.45
C VAL A 13 -18.62 19.31 5.07
N LYS A 14 -19.67 19.76 5.77
CA LYS A 14 -19.72 21.09 6.38
C LYS A 14 -19.43 21.01 7.89
N PRO A 15 -18.68 21.97 8.45
CA PRO A 15 -18.43 22.05 9.88
C PRO A 15 -19.70 22.05 10.74
N LYS A 16 -20.73 22.80 10.31
CA LYS A 16 -22.02 22.90 11.01
C LYS A 16 -22.73 21.55 11.13
N ASP A 17 -22.79 20.79 10.03
CA ASP A 17 -23.46 19.48 10.00
C ASP A 17 -22.72 18.48 10.91
N LEU A 18 -21.38 18.56 10.97
CA LEU A 18 -20.58 17.75 11.89
C LEU A 18 -20.84 18.14 13.35
N ALA A 19 -20.87 19.44 13.66
CA ALA A 19 -21.16 19.95 15.00
C ALA A 19 -22.53 19.52 15.50
N GLU A 20 -23.56 19.59 14.66
CA GLU A 20 -24.91 19.11 14.98
C GLU A 20 -24.93 17.59 15.23
N ARG A 21 -24.12 16.82 14.49
CA ARG A 21 -24.12 15.36 14.58
C ARG A 21 -23.29 14.81 15.75
N LEU A 22 -22.14 15.41 16.03
CA LEU A 22 -21.13 14.87 16.95
C LEU A 22 -20.81 15.79 18.15
N GLY A 23 -21.44 16.96 18.24
CA GLY A 23 -21.23 17.89 19.36
C GLY A 23 -19.82 18.49 19.40
N VAL A 24 -19.19 18.69 18.24
CA VAL A 24 -17.91 19.41 18.11
C VAL A 24 -18.13 20.91 17.94
N ASP A 25 -17.10 21.73 18.19
CA ASP A 25 -17.18 23.17 17.92
C ASP A 25 -17.04 23.42 16.41
N ALA A 26 -18.11 23.95 15.80
CA ALA A 26 -18.12 24.25 14.37
C ALA A 26 -17.02 25.23 13.95
N LYS A 27 -16.61 26.18 14.81
CA LYS A 27 -15.58 27.18 14.50
C LYS A 27 -14.19 26.55 14.50
N GLU A 28 -13.92 25.64 15.43
CA GLU A 28 -12.65 24.88 15.44
C GLU A 28 -12.53 24.05 14.17
N ILE A 29 -13.61 23.35 13.79
CA ILE A 29 -13.64 22.57 12.54
C ILE A 29 -13.47 23.48 11.31
N GLU A 30 -14.14 24.63 11.27
CA GLU A 30 -14.04 25.61 10.18
C GLU A 30 -12.61 26.11 9.96
N ALA A 31 -11.87 26.36 11.04
CA ALA A 31 -10.47 26.79 10.98
C ALA A 31 -9.55 25.75 10.31
N ILE A 32 -9.89 24.45 10.38
CA ILE A 32 -9.08 23.36 9.84
C ILE A 32 -9.50 22.99 8.42
N VAL A 33 -10.80 22.97 8.13
CA VAL A 33 -11.30 22.47 6.82
C VAL A 33 -10.99 23.38 5.64
N GLY A 34 -10.59 24.62 5.89
CA GLY A 34 -10.09 25.53 4.86
C GLY A 34 -8.85 24.98 4.16
N ASP A 35 -7.86 24.54 4.94
CA ASP A 35 -6.62 23.96 4.41
C ASP A 35 -6.76 22.46 4.15
N TYR A 36 -7.54 21.77 4.97
CA TYR A 36 -7.65 20.31 4.97
C TYR A 36 -9.11 19.83 4.86
N PRO A 37 -9.63 19.64 3.63
CA PRO A 37 -11.02 19.29 3.39
C PRO A 37 -11.52 18.10 4.21
N MET A 38 -12.80 18.12 4.54
CA MET A 38 -13.47 17.06 5.30
C MET A 38 -14.58 16.41 4.46
N ARG A 39 -14.64 15.09 4.53
CA ARG A 39 -15.77 14.28 4.04
C ARG A 39 -15.85 13.03 4.90
N ILE A 40 -17.03 12.77 5.47
CA ILE A 40 -17.30 11.56 6.25
C ILE A 40 -18.57 10.92 5.69
N THR A 41 -18.46 9.72 5.13
CA THR A 41 -19.61 9.01 4.59
C THR A 41 -20.54 8.55 5.71
N PRO A 42 -21.85 8.35 5.43
CA PRO A 42 -22.77 7.73 6.39
C PRO A 42 -22.26 6.39 6.94
N THR A 43 -21.62 5.58 6.08
CA THR A 43 -21.02 4.30 6.46
C THR A 43 -19.97 4.45 7.56
N VAL A 44 -19.03 5.38 7.40
CA VAL A 44 -17.98 5.60 8.40
C VAL A 44 -18.55 6.27 9.65
N MET A 45 -19.44 7.24 9.47
CA MET A 45 -20.12 7.92 10.58
C MET A 45 -20.85 6.94 11.51
N ALA A 46 -21.45 5.88 10.95
CA ALA A 46 -22.15 4.84 11.72
C ALA A 46 -21.21 3.94 12.54
N THR A 47 -19.90 3.97 12.29
CA THR A 47 -18.91 3.16 13.02
C THR A 47 -18.22 3.92 14.16
N ILE A 48 -18.46 5.23 14.27
CA ILE A 48 -18.03 6.03 15.41
C ILE A 48 -18.93 5.69 16.61
N LYS A 49 -18.31 5.18 17.67
CA LYS A 49 -18.96 4.77 18.93
C LYS A 49 -18.97 5.92 19.94
N GLU A 50 -17.86 6.64 20.05
CA GLU A 50 -17.72 7.74 21.01
C GLU A 50 -16.68 8.78 20.56
N LYS A 51 -16.73 9.95 21.21
CA LYS A 51 -15.78 11.04 20.94
C LYS A 51 -14.35 10.58 21.21
N GLY A 52 -13.49 10.69 20.21
CA GLY A 52 -12.07 10.35 20.33
C GLY A 52 -11.75 8.87 20.19
N ASP A 53 -12.70 8.03 19.79
CA ASP A 53 -12.40 6.64 19.44
C ASP A 53 -11.50 6.52 18.18
N ALA A 54 -11.09 5.28 17.88
CA ALA A 54 -10.17 5.00 16.78
C ALA A 54 -10.71 5.39 15.40
N ILE A 55 -12.03 5.39 15.18
CA ILE A 55 -12.62 5.81 13.90
C ILE A 55 -12.74 7.33 13.87
N TRP A 56 -13.19 7.95 14.96
CA TRP A 56 -13.27 9.40 15.13
C TRP A 56 -11.95 10.06 14.75
N LYS A 57 -10.85 9.61 15.35
CA LYS A 57 -9.50 10.14 15.11
C LYS A 57 -9.12 10.10 13.63
N GLN A 58 -9.59 9.11 12.88
CA GLN A 58 -9.23 8.98 11.47
C GLN A 58 -9.95 9.95 10.54
N VAL A 59 -11.09 10.54 10.94
CA VAL A 59 -11.98 11.30 10.03
C VAL A 59 -12.47 12.64 10.56
N VAL A 60 -12.49 12.86 11.88
CA VAL A 60 -12.91 14.13 12.48
C VAL A 60 -11.69 15.05 12.60
N PRO A 61 -11.74 16.28 12.04
CA PRO A 61 -10.63 17.23 12.14
C PRO A 61 -10.22 17.54 13.59
N ASP A 62 -8.92 17.66 13.82
CA ASP A 62 -8.32 18.02 15.10
C ASP A 62 -7.43 19.27 14.94
N ILE A 63 -7.45 20.15 15.94
CA ILE A 63 -6.65 21.39 15.90
C ILE A 63 -5.15 21.11 15.86
N ALA A 64 -4.72 19.95 16.36
CA ALA A 64 -3.33 19.48 16.26
C ALA A 64 -2.84 19.31 14.81
N GLU A 65 -3.74 19.34 13.82
CA GLU A 65 -3.38 19.37 12.40
C GLU A 65 -2.82 20.73 11.96
N MET A 66 -3.11 21.80 12.70
CA MET A 66 -2.65 23.15 12.41
C MET A 66 -1.32 23.47 13.11
N ASP A 67 -1.00 22.75 14.19
CA ASP A 67 0.22 22.91 14.99
C ASP A 67 1.38 22.04 14.45
N ASP A 68 1.58 22.04 13.14
CA ASP A 68 2.60 21.23 12.46
C ASP A 68 3.39 22.06 11.43
N PHE A 69 4.34 22.86 11.94
CA PHE A 69 5.04 23.87 11.15
C PHE A 69 6.34 23.37 10.49
N GLU A 70 6.91 22.27 10.99
CA GLU A 70 8.22 21.77 10.55
C GLU A 70 8.12 20.66 9.48
N ALA A 71 6.94 20.07 9.29
CA ALA A 71 6.73 19.03 8.29
C ALA A 71 6.53 19.60 6.88
N GLU A 72 7.01 18.85 5.90
CA GLU A 72 6.85 19.17 4.48
C GLU A 72 5.48 18.76 3.95
N ASP A 73 5.02 19.44 2.90
CA ASP A 73 3.76 19.09 2.21
C ASP A 73 3.90 17.83 1.35
N ASP A 74 5.11 17.55 0.82
CA ASP A 74 5.42 16.38 0.00
C ASP A 74 6.69 15.65 0.48
N PRO A 75 6.67 15.03 1.68
CA PRO A 75 7.85 14.42 2.30
C PRO A 75 8.42 13.23 1.51
N LEU A 76 7.64 12.72 0.55
CA LEU A 76 8.00 11.60 -0.30
C LEU A 76 8.42 12.05 -1.71
N GLU A 77 8.50 13.35 -1.98
CA GLU A 77 8.91 13.95 -3.26
C GLU A 77 8.17 13.37 -4.49
N GLU A 78 6.89 13.05 -4.34
CA GLU A 78 6.06 12.52 -5.44
C GLU A 78 6.00 13.48 -6.63
N ASP A 79 5.99 14.79 -6.36
CA ASP A 79 5.92 15.82 -7.40
C ASP A 79 7.24 15.93 -8.18
N LEU A 80 8.40 15.81 -7.51
CA LEU A 80 9.72 15.84 -8.16
C LEU A 80 10.01 14.58 -8.98
N MET A 81 9.44 13.45 -8.58
CA MET A 81 9.55 12.16 -9.27
C MET A 81 8.46 11.94 -10.33
N SER A 82 7.77 13.00 -10.76
CA SER A 82 6.73 12.96 -11.78
C SER A 82 7.25 13.39 -13.15
N PRO A 83 7.78 12.48 -14.01
CA PRO A 83 8.28 12.82 -15.34
C PRO A 83 7.21 13.42 -16.28
N VAL A 84 5.95 13.06 -16.06
CA VAL A 84 4.77 13.67 -16.69
C VAL A 84 3.69 13.91 -15.63
N PRO A 85 2.75 14.84 -15.86
CA PRO A 85 1.71 15.14 -14.88
C PRO A 85 1.00 13.88 -14.39
N HIS A 86 0.89 13.75 -13.06
CA HIS A 86 0.18 12.68 -12.37
C HIS A 86 0.81 11.27 -12.43
N LEU A 87 1.95 11.09 -13.09
CA LEU A 87 2.64 9.80 -13.15
C LEU A 87 3.94 9.89 -12.36
N VAL A 88 3.99 9.27 -11.17
CA VAL A 88 5.20 9.19 -10.34
C VAL A 88 5.98 7.94 -10.72
N HIS A 89 7.23 8.08 -11.16
CA HIS A 89 8.12 6.97 -11.51
C HIS A 89 9.35 6.98 -10.60
N ARG A 90 9.19 6.44 -9.39
CA ARG A 90 10.24 6.36 -8.36
C ARG A 90 11.13 5.12 -8.49
N TYR A 91 10.51 3.97 -8.74
CA TYR A 91 11.20 2.68 -8.73
C TYR A 91 11.43 2.20 -10.16
N PRO A 92 12.48 1.41 -10.42
CA PRO A 92 12.89 1.08 -11.79
C PRO A 92 11.83 0.43 -12.68
N ASP A 93 10.92 -0.36 -12.12
CA ASP A 93 10.03 -1.25 -12.88
C ASP A 93 8.53 -0.94 -12.73
N ARG A 94 8.20 0.17 -12.03
CA ARG A 94 6.81 0.47 -11.68
C ARG A 94 6.52 1.95 -11.49
N ALA A 95 5.32 2.35 -11.88
CA ALA A 95 4.85 3.73 -11.78
C ALA A 95 3.50 3.85 -11.05
N LEU A 96 3.30 4.96 -10.33
CA LEU A 96 2.03 5.34 -9.72
C LEU A 96 1.34 6.34 -10.64
N LEU A 97 0.19 5.98 -11.18
CA LEU A 97 -0.68 6.88 -11.94
C LEU A 97 -1.78 7.40 -11.01
N MET A 98 -1.69 8.68 -10.64
CA MET A 98 -2.77 9.34 -9.93
C MET A 98 -3.89 9.63 -10.93
N VAL A 99 -5.13 9.24 -10.61
CA VAL A 99 -6.28 9.32 -11.55
C VAL A 99 -7.46 10.14 -11.04
N THR A 100 -7.45 10.50 -9.75
CA THR A 100 -8.38 11.44 -9.13
C THR A 100 -7.72 12.06 -7.90
N ASN A 101 -8.24 13.17 -7.38
CA ASN A 101 -7.94 13.68 -6.04
C ASN A 101 -9.14 13.57 -5.08
N GLN A 102 -10.22 12.94 -5.53
CA GLN A 102 -11.42 12.73 -4.72
C GLN A 102 -11.31 11.41 -3.97
N CYS A 103 -11.74 11.44 -2.71
CA CYS A 103 -11.82 10.26 -1.84
C CYS A 103 -13.25 10.08 -1.32
N PRO A 104 -13.64 8.85 -0.91
CA PRO A 104 -14.92 8.64 -0.23
C PRO A 104 -14.95 9.36 1.12
N ILE A 105 -13.81 9.36 1.83
CA ILE A 105 -13.55 10.15 3.04
C ILE A 105 -12.17 10.81 2.94
N TYR A 106 -11.96 11.91 3.63
CA TYR A 106 -10.62 12.52 3.74
C TYR A 106 -10.00 12.14 5.09
N CYS A 107 -9.05 11.19 5.03
CA CYS A 107 -8.32 10.70 6.20
C CYS A 107 -7.55 11.86 6.86
N ARG A 108 -7.66 12.03 8.18
CA ARG A 108 -6.90 13.08 8.88
C ARG A 108 -5.39 12.84 8.91
N PHE A 109 -4.97 11.61 8.60
CA PHE A 109 -3.58 11.16 8.50
C PHE A 109 -3.10 10.96 7.03
N CYS A 110 -3.79 11.53 6.03
CA CYS A 110 -3.46 11.28 4.61
C CYS A 110 -2.08 11.81 4.22
N THR A 111 -1.21 10.96 3.64
CA THR A 111 0.08 11.37 3.06
C THR A 111 -0.05 12.42 1.95
N ARG A 112 -1.16 12.39 1.20
CA ARG A 112 -1.44 13.33 0.10
C ARG A 112 -2.38 14.46 0.52
N LYS A 113 -2.35 14.86 1.80
CA LYS A 113 -3.18 15.93 2.37
C LYS A 113 -3.14 17.21 1.52
N ARG A 114 -1.98 17.54 0.93
CA ARG A 114 -1.79 18.69 0.03
C ARG A 114 -2.62 18.63 -1.26
N LEU A 115 -2.99 17.43 -1.74
CA LEU A 115 -3.61 17.19 -3.05
C LEU A 115 -5.10 16.84 -2.95
N VAL A 116 -5.47 16.00 -1.98
CA VAL A 116 -6.81 15.40 -1.93
C VAL A 116 -7.89 16.42 -1.55
N GLY A 117 -9.07 16.26 -2.13
CA GLY A 117 -10.23 17.12 -1.87
C GLY A 117 -10.23 18.47 -2.57
N LYS A 118 -9.17 18.81 -3.32
CA LYS A 118 -9.13 20.00 -4.16
C LYS A 118 -9.88 19.77 -5.49
N PRO A 119 -10.36 20.82 -6.20
CA PRO A 119 -11.04 20.64 -7.47
C PRO A 119 -10.11 20.20 -8.61
N GLY A 120 -10.66 19.45 -9.57
CA GLY A 120 -10.01 19.12 -10.83
C GLY A 120 -9.01 17.97 -10.73
N PHE A 121 -9.04 17.06 -11.70
CA PHE A 121 -8.07 15.98 -11.80
C PHE A 121 -8.07 15.35 -13.21
N LEU A 122 -6.91 14.99 -13.75
CA LEU A 122 -6.66 14.56 -15.14
C LEU A 122 -7.36 15.46 -16.18
N LYS A 123 -6.66 16.52 -16.58
CA LYS A 123 -7.07 17.39 -17.69
C LYS A 123 -7.04 16.61 -19.01
N LYS A 124 -7.73 17.17 -20.01
CA LYS A 124 -7.77 16.60 -21.36
C LYS A 124 -6.33 16.40 -21.90
N GLY A 125 -6.01 15.18 -22.30
CA GLY A 125 -4.70 14.81 -22.86
C GLY A 125 -3.64 14.36 -21.83
N GLU A 126 -3.83 14.59 -20.53
CA GLU A 126 -2.84 14.15 -19.52
C GLU A 126 -2.78 12.62 -19.39
N LEU A 127 -3.92 11.93 -19.53
CA LEU A 127 -3.91 10.46 -19.62
C LEU A 127 -3.11 9.97 -20.84
N ASP A 128 -3.24 10.64 -21.99
CA ASP A 128 -2.53 10.25 -23.20
C ASP A 128 -1.02 10.44 -23.04
N GLN A 129 -0.58 11.49 -22.34
CA GLN A 129 0.83 11.71 -21.99
C GLN A 129 1.37 10.61 -21.08
N ALA A 130 0.62 10.21 -20.05
CA ALA A 130 1.00 9.11 -19.17
C ALA A 130 1.11 7.78 -19.94
N ILE A 131 0.16 7.49 -20.84
CA ILE A 131 0.21 6.29 -21.69
C ILE A 131 1.39 6.34 -22.68
N ALA A 132 1.69 7.50 -23.25
CA ALA A 132 2.84 7.67 -24.14
C ALA A 132 4.16 7.40 -23.39
N TYR A 133 4.33 8.01 -22.22
CA TYR A 133 5.49 7.74 -21.35
C TYR A 133 5.62 6.24 -21.05
N LEU A 134 4.56 5.60 -20.57
CA LEU A 134 4.60 4.18 -20.24
C LEU A 134 4.88 3.29 -21.46
N ARG A 135 4.56 3.71 -22.69
CA ARG A 135 4.92 2.95 -23.90
C ARG A 135 6.41 3.05 -24.23
N GLU A 136 7.03 4.20 -23.97
CA GLU A 136 8.44 4.45 -24.25
C GLU A 136 9.35 3.78 -23.18
N HIS A 137 8.85 3.64 -21.96
CA HIS A 137 9.57 3.10 -20.81
C HIS A 137 9.29 1.60 -20.58
N THR A 138 9.89 0.75 -21.41
CA THR A 138 9.63 -0.71 -21.44
C THR A 138 10.06 -1.48 -20.19
N GLU A 139 10.87 -0.87 -19.32
CA GLU A 139 11.21 -1.39 -18.00
C GLU A 139 10.01 -1.39 -17.04
N VAL A 140 9.00 -0.56 -17.29
CA VAL A 140 7.82 -0.41 -16.43
C VAL A 140 6.82 -1.53 -16.70
N ARG A 141 6.82 -2.54 -15.82
CA ARG A 141 5.92 -3.70 -15.90
C ARG A 141 4.70 -3.63 -14.99
N ASP A 142 4.68 -2.71 -14.01
CA ASP A 142 3.62 -2.57 -13.01
C ASP A 142 3.14 -1.13 -12.87
N VAL A 143 1.84 -0.89 -13.06
CA VAL A 143 1.21 0.42 -12.86
C VAL A 143 0.16 0.35 -11.76
N ILE A 144 0.27 1.24 -10.77
CA ILE A 144 -0.71 1.40 -9.71
C ILE A 144 -1.54 2.67 -9.90
N LEU A 145 -2.86 2.49 -10.02
CA LEU A 145 -3.83 3.58 -10.01
C LEU A 145 -4.06 4.07 -8.58
N SER A 146 -3.92 5.37 -8.37
CA SER A 146 -4.07 6.01 -7.04
C SER A 146 -4.42 7.51 -7.17
N GLY A 147 -3.85 8.35 -6.30
CA GLY A 147 -4.18 9.76 -6.11
C GLY A 147 -4.96 9.93 -4.83
N GLY A 148 -6.23 10.35 -4.95
CA GLY A 148 -7.25 10.16 -3.94
C GLY A 148 -7.68 8.69 -3.91
N ASP A 149 -8.83 8.35 -4.48
CA ASP A 149 -9.29 6.97 -4.59
C ASP A 149 -9.80 6.63 -6.00
N PRO A 150 -9.13 5.74 -6.76
CA PRO A 150 -9.48 5.43 -8.14
C PRO A 150 -10.89 4.83 -8.28
N LEU A 151 -11.45 4.21 -7.23
CA LEU A 151 -12.81 3.68 -7.26
C LEU A 151 -13.88 4.77 -7.10
N LEU A 152 -13.52 6.04 -6.85
CA LEU A 152 -14.45 7.17 -6.96
C LEU A 152 -14.72 7.58 -8.40
N LEU A 153 -13.93 7.09 -9.36
CA LEU A 153 -14.24 7.27 -10.77
C LEU A 153 -15.51 6.50 -11.14
N PRO A 154 -16.41 7.10 -11.96
CA PRO A 154 -17.44 6.37 -12.67
C PRO A 154 -16.86 5.19 -13.45
N ASP A 155 -17.60 4.09 -13.52
CA ASP A 155 -17.19 2.84 -14.20
C ASP A 155 -16.60 3.06 -15.60
N HIS A 156 -17.26 3.88 -16.43
CA HIS A 156 -16.78 4.16 -17.78
C HIS A 156 -15.42 4.87 -17.83
N LEU A 157 -15.09 5.72 -16.84
CA LEU A 157 -13.80 6.39 -16.77
C LEU A 157 -12.71 5.44 -16.26
N LEU A 158 -13.02 4.63 -15.25
CA LEU A 158 -12.11 3.60 -14.77
C LEU A 158 -11.79 2.60 -15.90
N GLU A 159 -12.82 2.10 -16.60
CA GLU A 159 -12.65 1.19 -17.73
C GLU A 159 -11.84 1.84 -18.86
N ARG A 160 -12.04 3.15 -19.15
CA ARG A 160 -11.24 3.86 -20.15
C ARG A 160 -9.75 3.82 -19.81
N ILE A 161 -9.38 4.02 -18.53
CA ILE A 161 -7.98 3.98 -18.08
C ILE A 161 -7.43 2.56 -18.16
N LEU A 162 -8.16 1.57 -17.64
CA LEU A 162 -7.75 0.16 -17.70
C LEU A 162 -7.55 -0.32 -19.14
N LYS A 163 -8.48 0.04 -20.03
CA LYS A 163 -8.38 -0.27 -21.47
C LYS A 163 -7.14 0.37 -22.09
N ALA A 164 -6.86 1.64 -21.77
CA ALA A 164 -5.69 2.35 -22.30
C ALA A 164 -4.37 1.69 -21.83
N LEU A 165 -4.25 1.37 -20.54
CA LEU A 165 -3.09 0.67 -19.99
C LEU A 165 -2.89 -0.69 -20.63
N ARG A 166 -3.98 -1.45 -20.87
CA ARG A 166 -3.92 -2.77 -21.53
C ARG A 166 -3.58 -2.71 -23.02
N THR A 167 -3.44 -1.52 -23.62
CA THR A 167 -2.86 -1.40 -24.96
C THR A 167 -1.33 -1.47 -24.97
N ILE A 168 -0.67 -1.44 -23.80
CA ILE A 168 0.78 -1.44 -23.66
C ILE A 168 1.26 -2.90 -23.53
N PRO A 169 2.00 -3.46 -24.50
CA PRO A 169 2.29 -4.90 -24.53
C PRO A 169 3.16 -5.43 -23.38
N HIS A 170 4.11 -4.64 -22.90
CA HIS A 170 5.05 -5.05 -21.83
C HIS A 170 4.48 -4.82 -20.42
N LEU A 171 3.31 -4.19 -20.29
CA LEU A 171 2.71 -3.92 -18.99
C LEU A 171 2.01 -5.18 -18.46
N GLU A 172 2.63 -5.81 -17.46
CA GLU A 172 2.15 -7.07 -16.89
C GLU A 172 1.01 -6.83 -15.89
N LEU A 173 1.22 -5.91 -14.95
CA LEU A 173 0.36 -5.73 -13.79
C LEU A 173 -0.31 -4.35 -13.79
N VAL A 174 -1.59 -4.35 -13.45
CA VAL A 174 -2.30 -3.12 -13.05
C VAL A 174 -2.82 -3.32 -11.63
N ARG A 175 -2.59 -2.33 -10.76
CA ARG A 175 -3.01 -2.37 -9.37
C ARG A 175 -3.84 -1.16 -9.02
N LEU A 176 -4.70 -1.27 -8.03
CA LEU A 176 -5.43 -0.12 -7.49
C LEU A 176 -5.14 0.01 -5.99
N GLY A 177 -4.81 1.22 -5.55
CA GLY A 177 -4.82 1.59 -4.13
C GLY A 177 -6.14 2.25 -3.78
N SER A 178 -6.93 1.68 -2.87
CA SER A 178 -8.30 2.13 -2.63
C SER A 178 -8.73 1.98 -1.17
N ARG A 179 -9.37 3.01 -0.62
CA ARG A 179 -10.02 2.98 0.69
C ARG A 179 -11.54 2.72 0.59
N VAL A 180 -12.11 2.84 -0.60
CA VAL A 180 -13.55 2.63 -0.89
C VAL A 180 -14.16 1.39 -0.23
N PRO A 181 -13.61 0.17 -0.31
CA PRO A 181 -14.29 -0.99 0.28
C PRO A 181 -14.57 -0.86 1.77
N GLY A 182 -13.72 -0.16 2.53
CA GLY A 182 -13.91 0.08 3.97
C GLY A 182 -14.83 1.24 4.31
N THR A 183 -15.04 2.18 3.38
CA THR A 183 -15.68 3.48 3.69
C THR A 183 -16.91 3.78 2.84
N LEU A 184 -17.09 3.07 1.74
CA LEU A 184 -18.20 3.16 0.80
C LEU A 184 -18.39 1.80 0.09
N PRO A 185 -18.67 0.71 0.84
CA PRO A 185 -18.74 -0.65 0.30
C PRO A 185 -19.76 -0.80 -0.83
N GLU A 186 -20.80 0.03 -0.88
CA GLU A 186 -21.84 0.03 -1.92
C GLU A 186 -21.30 0.40 -3.31
N ARG A 187 -20.10 0.98 -3.38
CA ARG A 187 -19.41 1.22 -4.66
C ARG A 187 -18.95 -0.09 -5.32
N ILE A 188 -18.81 -1.17 -4.54
CA ILE A 188 -18.44 -2.49 -5.05
C ILE A 188 -19.69 -3.20 -5.55
N THR A 189 -19.99 -3.00 -6.82
CA THR A 189 -21.15 -3.59 -7.50
C THR A 189 -20.74 -4.76 -8.40
N PRO A 190 -21.69 -5.62 -8.82
CA PRO A 190 -21.41 -6.66 -9.81
C PRO A 190 -20.84 -6.11 -11.12
N GLU A 191 -21.27 -4.93 -11.56
CA GLU A 191 -20.80 -4.27 -12.79
C GLU A 191 -19.33 -3.84 -12.66
N LEU A 192 -18.95 -3.22 -11.54
CA LEU A 192 -17.55 -2.90 -11.25
C LEU A 192 -16.69 -4.17 -11.22
N CYS A 193 -17.17 -5.23 -10.56
CA CYS A 193 -16.46 -6.50 -10.49
C CYS A 193 -16.27 -7.12 -11.88
N ALA A 194 -17.28 -7.03 -12.75
CA ALA A 194 -17.18 -7.50 -14.14
C ALA A 194 -16.15 -6.69 -14.97
N ILE A 195 -16.11 -5.36 -14.78
CA ILE A 195 -15.10 -4.50 -15.41
C ILE A 195 -13.70 -4.93 -14.96
N VAL A 196 -13.46 -5.04 -13.65
CA VAL A 196 -12.15 -5.43 -13.14
C VAL A 196 -11.73 -6.81 -13.66
N LYS A 197 -12.65 -7.79 -13.64
CA LYS A 197 -12.39 -9.15 -14.11
C LYS A 197 -11.99 -9.20 -15.59
N LYS A 198 -12.54 -8.33 -16.43
CA LYS A 198 -12.22 -8.25 -17.86
C LYS A 198 -10.76 -7.86 -18.13
N TYR A 199 -10.11 -7.14 -17.21
CA TYR A 199 -8.78 -6.57 -17.42
C TYR A 199 -7.70 -7.21 -16.53
N HIS A 200 -7.88 -8.46 -16.08
CA HIS A 200 -6.85 -9.20 -15.32
C HIS A 200 -5.50 -9.30 -16.06
N PRO A 201 -4.38 -9.46 -15.32
CA PRO A 201 -4.29 -9.53 -13.85
C PRO A 201 -4.40 -8.14 -13.17
N ILE A 202 -5.38 -7.98 -12.28
CA ILE A 202 -5.55 -6.81 -11.41
C ILE A 202 -5.40 -7.22 -9.95
N TYR A 203 -4.64 -6.42 -9.19
CA TYR A 203 -4.52 -6.52 -7.74
C TYR A 203 -5.09 -5.26 -7.09
N MET A 204 -5.61 -5.39 -5.87
CA MET A 204 -6.03 -4.21 -5.10
C MET A 204 -5.39 -4.20 -3.72
N ASN A 205 -4.77 -3.08 -3.38
CA ASN A 205 -4.33 -2.79 -2.03
C ASN A 205 -5.38 -1.89 -1.37
N LEU A 206 -6.04 -2.44 -0.36
CA LEU A 206 -7.08 -1.79 0.41
C LEU A 206 -6.49 -1.10 1.64
N HIS A 207 -7.14 -0.06 2.15
CA HIS A 207 -6.68 0.67 3.33
C HIS A 207 -7.59 0.40 4.54
N PHE A 208 -7.06 -0.30 5.55
CA PHE A 208 -7.72 -0.52 6.84
C PHE A 208 -6.76 -0.22 8.00
N ASN A 209 -7.24 0.51 9.03
CA ASN A 209 -6.42 0.82 10.21
C ASN A 209 -6.95 0.25 11.52
N HIS A 210 -8.25 -0.02 11.62
CA HIS A 210 -8.86 -0.52 12.85
C HIS A 210 -9.84 -1.67 12.55
N PRO A 211 -9.94 -2.72 13.41
CA PRO A 211 -10.86 -3.85 13.18
C PRO A 211 -12.33 -3.45 13.09
N ASP A 212 -12.72 -2.31 13.66
CA ASP A 212 -14.11 -1.82 13.58
C ASP A 212 -14.51 -1.33 12.18
N GLU A 213 -13.54 -1.08 11.30
CA GLU A 213 -13.80 -0.75 9.88
C GLU A 213 -14.34 -1.98 9.11
N LEU A 214 -14.08 -3.21 9.59
CA LEU A 214 -14.43 -4.47 8.93
C LEU A 214 -15.85 -4.93 9.28
N THR A 215 -16.83 -4.08 8.98
CA THR A 215 -18.27 -4.37 9.15
C THR A 215 -18.73 -5.51 8.21
N PRO A 216 -19.91 -6.12 8.43
CA PRO A 216 -20.45 -7.14 7.53
C PRO A 216 -20.57 -6.67 6.07
N ALA A 217 -21.01 -5.42 5.85
CA ALA A 217 -21.12 -4.83 4.51
C ALA A 217 -19.74 -4.70 3.84
N VAL A 218 -18.73 -4.27 4.59
CA VAL A 218 -17.35 -4.17 4.12
C VAL A 218 -16.77 -5.55 3.76
N LYS A 219 -16.99 -6.56 4.61
CA LYS A 219 -16.56 -7.94 4.34
C LYS A 219 -17.24 -8.52 3.09
N ALA A 220 -18.53 -8.23 2.89
CA ALA A 220 -19.25 -8.65 1.69
C ALA A 220 -18.69 -7.98 0.42
N ALA A 221 -18.45 -6.67 0.46
CA ALA A 221 -17.84 -5.93 -0.65
C ALA A 221 -16.43 -6.46 -1.00
N CYS A 222 -15.58 -6.69 0.00
CA CYS A 222 -14.27 -7.31 -0.22
C CYS A 222 -14.40 -8.74 -0.77
N GLY A 223 -15.39 -9.50 -0.29
CA GLY A 223 -15.72 -10.82 -0.80
C GLY A 223 -16.05 -10.80 -2.30
N MET A 224 -16.87 -9.85 -2.76
CA MET A 224 -17.21 -9.71 -4.18
C MET A 224 -15.98 -9.45 -5.06
N LEU A 225 -15.05 -8.61 -4.61
CA LEU A 225 -13.79 -8.38 -5.33
C LEU A 225 -12.92 -9.65 -5.38
N ALA A 226 -12.80 -10.36 -4.26
CA ALA A 226 -12.08 -11.63 -4.22
C ALA A 226 -12.71 -12.69 -5.14
N ASP A 227 -14.05 -12.78 -5.17
CA ASP A 227 -14.80 -13.69 -6.05
C ASP A 227 -14.69 -13.30 -7.53
N ALA A 228 -14.45 -12.02 -7.81
CA ALA A 228 -14.12 -11.54 -9.15
C ALA A 228 -12.72 -11.99 -9.62
N GLY A 229 -11.91 -12.58 -8.73
CA GLY A 229 -10.56 -13.06 -9.01
C GLY A 229 -9.45 -12.06 -8.65
N VAL A 230 -9.77 -11.00 -7.90
CA VAL A 230 -8.82 -9.94 -7.52
C VAL A 230 -8.07 -10.35 -6.25
N PRO A 231 -6.73 -10.49 -6.28
CA PRO A 231 -5.97 -10.66 -5.05
C PRO A 231 -5.98 -9.35 -4.26
N LEU A 232 -6.39 -9.44 -2.99
CA LEU A 232 -6.54 -8.30 -2.09
C LEU A 232 -5.39 -8.25 -1.08
N GLY A 233 -4.68 -7.13 -1.06
CA GLY A 233 -3.74 -6.76 0.00
C GLY A 233 -4.35 -5.68 0.90
N ALA A 234 -3.86 -5.57 2.14
CA ALA A 234 -4.19 -4.47 3.05
C ALA A 234 -2.94 -3.66 3.40
N GLN A 235 -3.06 -2.36 3.26
CA GLN A 235 -2.12 -1.35 3.74
C GLN A 235 -2.70 -0.70 4.98
N THR A 236 -1.96 -0.79 6.07
CA THR A 236 -2.29 -0.20 7.36
C THR A 236 -1.24 0.86 7.68
N VAL A 237 -1.64 2.00 8.23
CA VAL A 237 -0.71 3.01 8.76
C VAL A 237 -0.72 2.88 10.28
N LEU A 238 0.45 2.88 10.89
CA LEU A 238 0.62 2.88 12.33
C LEU A 238 0.32 4.29 12.87
N LEU A 239 -0.76 4.41 13.63
CA LEU A 239 -1.34 5.68 14.06
C LEU A 239 -1.53 5.67 15.58
N ARG A 240 -0.96 6.68 16.24
CA ARG A 240 -1.06 6.90 17.68
C ARG A 240 -2.52 7.01 18.12
N GLY A 241 -2.89 6.23 19.12
CA GLY A 241 -4.23 6.18 19.69
C GLY A 241 -5.30 5.60 18.76
N VAL A 242 -4.92 4.92 17.68
CA VAL A 242 -5.84 4.22 16.76
C VAL A 242 -5.49 2.74 16.71
N ASN A 243 -4.24 2.39 16.41
CA ASN A 243 -3.81 1.00 16.24
C ASN A 243 -2.37 0.74 16.71
N ASP A 244 -1.82 1.63 17.53
CA ASP A 244 -0.52 1.53 18.19
C ASP A 244 -0.47 0.53 19.36
N ASP A 245 -1.35 -0.47 19.31
CA ASP A 245 -1.54 -1.50 20.33
C ASP A 245 -1.45 -2.91 19.68
N PRO A 246 -0.60 -3.82 20.19
CA PRO A 246 -0.46 -5.19 19.73
C PRO A 246 -1.78 -5.97 19.57
N ASP A 247 -2.69 -5.90 20.54
CA ASP A 247 -3.92 -6.69 20.53
C ASP A 247 -4.91 -6.18 19.47
N THR A 248 -5.01 -4.85 19.35
CA THR A 248 -5.79 -4.18 18.31
C THR A 248 -5.27 -4.53 16.92
N MET A 249 -3.95 -4.48 16.71
CA MET A 249 -3.35 -4.85 15.43
C MET A 249 -3.57 -6.33 15.11
N LYS A 250 -3.38 -7.24 16.07
CA LYS A 250 -3.62 -8.68 15.89
C LYS A 250 -5.06 -8.97 15.48
N ARG A 251 -6.03 -8.32 16.13
CA ARG A 251 -7.46 -8.40 15.77
C ARG A 251 -7.70 -7.91 14.35
N LEU A 252 -7.12 -6.78 13.95
CA LEU A 252 -7.22 -6.28 12.58
C LEU A 252 -6.70 -7.31 11.57
N MET A 253 -5.48 -7.82 11.77
CA MET A 253 -4.85 -8.78 10.86
C MET A 253 -5.68 -10.05 10.68
N HIS A 254 -6.29 -10.55 11.76
CA HIS A 254 -7.16 -11.73 11.70
C HIS A 254 -8.44 -11.44 10.92
N GLN A 255 -9.07 -10.30 11.16
CA GLN A 255 -10.29 -9.93 10.45
C GLN A 255 -10.06 -9.69 8.95
N LEU A 256 -8.90 -9.15 8.58
CA LEU A 256 -8.49 -9.02 7.18
C LEU A 256 -8.40 -10.38 6.49
N LEU A 257 -7.74 -11.36 7.11
CA LEU A 257 -7.63 -12.71 6.55
C LEU A 257 -9.00 -13.40 6.42
N LEU A 258 -9.90 -13.23 7.41
CA LEU A 258 -11.27 -13.74 7.32
C LEU A 258 -12.06 -13.10 6.17
N ALA A 259 -11.70 -11.89 5.75
CA ALA A 259 -12.26 -11.22 4.58
C ALA A 259 -11.51 -11.53 3.26
N ARG A 260 -10.57 -12.50 3.27
CA ARG A 260 -9.67 -12.85 2.15
C ARG A 260 -8.77 -11.72 1.69
N ILE A 261 -8.36 -10.86 2.63
CA ILE A 261 -7.44 -9.75 2.41
C ILE A 261 -6.12 -10.07 3.11
N LYS A 262 -5.01 -10.11 2.38
CA LYS A 262 -3.68 -10.36 2.93
C LYS A 262 -3.13 -9.08 3.57
N PRO A 263 -2.81 -9.06 4.87
CA PRO A 263 -1.96 -8.01 5.44
C PRO A 263 -0.68 -7.86 4.63
N TYR A 264 -0.49 -6.68 4.03
CA TYR A 264 0.63 -6.41 3.13
C TYR A 264 1.66 -5.50 3.79
N TYR A 265 1.29 -4.25 4.09
CA TYR A 265 2.17 -3.30 4.75
C TYR A 265 1.56 -2.77 6.04
N LEU A 266 2.43 -2.62 7.04
CA LEU A 266 2.26 -1.70 8.15
C LEU A 266 3.23 -0.54 7.91
N TYR A 267 2.71 0.63 7.56
CA TYR A 267 3.51 1.83 7.35
C TYR A 267 3.76 2.53 8.67
N GLN A 268 4.99 2.94 8.92
CA GLN A 268 5.23 4.08 9.81
C GLN A 268 4.51 5.31 9.22
N ALA A 269 3.85 6.11 10.06
CA ALA A 269 3.21 7.33 9.60
C ALA A 269 4.25 8.29 9.00
N ASP A 270 3.96 8.77 7.78
CA ASP A 270 4.83 9.68 7.03
C ASP A 270 4.98 11.04 7.73
N LEU A 271 6.02 11.78 7.35
CA LEU A 271 6.33 13.13 7.86
C LEU A 271 5.44 14.22 7.22
N THR A 272 4.18 13.90 6.94
CA THR A 272 3.29 14.80 6.19
C THR A 272 2.77 15.90 7.09
N LYS A 273 2.81 17.14 6.61
CA LYS A 273 2.28 18.30 7.33
C LYS A 273 0.83 18.10 7.78
N GLY A 274 0.59 18.42 9.04
CA GLY A 274 -0.71 18.30 9.72
C GLY A 274 -1.05 16.88 10.13
N THR A 275 -0.07 15.98 10.18
CA THR A 275 -0.28 14.58 10.58
C THR A 275 0.68 14.09 11.66
N ASN A 276 1.66 14.91 12.07
CA ASN A 276 2.70 14.50 13.02
C ASN A 276 2.17 14.01 14.37
N HIS A 277 1.01 14.51 14.83
CA HIS A 277 0.37 14.06 16.07
C HIS A 277 -0.04 12.56 16.04
N PHE A 278 -0.17 11.95 14.85
CA PHE A 278 -0.40 10.51 14.69
C PHE A 278 0.87 9.66 14.75
N ARG A 279 2.07 10.24 14.69
CA ARG A 279 3.29 9.45 14.61
C ARG A 279 3.55 8.71 15.91
N THR A 280 3.99 7.47 15.77
CA THR A 280 4.55 6.64 16.83
C THR A 280 6.07 6.64 16.74
N THR A 281 6.75 6.08 17.74
CA THR A 281 8.17 5.75 17.59
C THR A 281 8.32 4.48 16.74
N VAL A 282 9.49 4.28 16.15
CA VAL A 282 9.76 3.08 15.33
C VAL A 282 9.72 1.81 16.18
N GLU A 283 10.11 1.91 17.45
CA GLU A 283 10.03 0.83 18.44
C GLU A 283 8.60 0.35 18.63
N THR A 284 7.59 1.23 18.56
CA THR A 284 6.17 0.81 18.59
C THR A 284 5.86 -0.16 17.46
N GLY A 285 6.30 0.14 16.23
CA GLY A 285 6.09 -0.73 15.08
C GLY A 285 6.84 -2.06 15.18
N LEU A 286 8.09 -2.02 15.66
CA LEU A 286 8.88 -3.24 15.92
C LEU A 286 8.24 -4.13 17.00
N ASN A 287 7.73 -3.53 18.07
CA ASN A 287 7.01 -4.25 19.13
C ASN A 287 5.72 -4.91 18.60
N ILE A 288 4.99 -4.23 17.71
CA ILE A 288 3.82 -4.81 17.03
C ILE A 288 4.23 -5.99 16.14
N ILE A 289 5.28 -5.87 15.33
CA ILE A 289 5.72 -7.01 14.49
C ILE A 289 6.14 -8.20 15.37
N LYS A 290 6.88 -7.94 16.46
CA LYS A 290 7.29 -8.96 17.42
C LYS A 290 6.10 -9.66 18.07
N SER A 291 5.02 -8.95 18.37
CA SER A 291 3.81 -9.53 18.98
C SER A 291 2.95 -10.35 18.01
N LEU A 292 3.16 -10.19 16.70
CA LEU A 292 2.48 -10.95 15.66
C LEU A 292 3.29 -12.18 15.24
N GLN A 293 4.58 -12.00 14.98
CA GLN A 293 5.44 -13.04 14.42
C GLN A 293 5.65 -14.19 15.40
N GLY A 294 5.22 -15.39 15.02
CA GLY A 294 5.22 -16.59 15.88
C GLY A 294 4.01 -16.70 16.82
N HIS A 295 3.25 -15.62 17.02
CA HIS A 295 2.05 -15.60 17.85
C HIS A 295 0.73 -15.67 17.06
N THR A 296 0.83 -15.68 15.73
CA THR A 296 -0.26 -15.96 14.79
C THR A 296 0.28 -16.53 13.47
N SER A 297 -0.61 -16.79 12.51
CA SER A 297 -0.23 -17.27 11.17
C SER A 297 0.72 -16.28 10.50
N GLY A 298 1.74 -16.79 9.81
CA GLY A 298 2.65 -15.94 9.02
C GLY A 298 1.92 -15.12 7.95
N MET A 299 0.75 -15.59 7.47
CA MET A 299 -0.09 -14.79 6.57
C MET A 299 -0.67 -13.54 7.24
N ALA A 300 -0.77 -13.49 8.56
CA ALA A 300 -1.28 -12.33 9.29
C ALA A 300 -0.18 -11.30 9.61
N VAL A 301 1.09 -11.58 9.33
CA VAL A 301 2.21 -10.68 9.59
C VAL A 301 2.43 -9.79 8.35
N PRO A 302 2.21 -8.46 8.44
CA PRO A 302 2.55 -7.54 7.37
C PRO A 302 4.06 -7.22 7.36
N HIS A 303 4.56 -6.64 6.28
CA HIS A 303 5.88 -6.00 6.29
C HIS A 303 5.76 -4.64 6.99
N PHE A 304 6.46 -4.44 8.11
CA PHE A 304 6.60 -3.11 8.69
C PHE A 304 7.63 -2.32 7.87
N VAL A 305 7.23 -1.17 7.36
CA VAL A 305 8.05 -0.35 6.46
C VAL A 305 8.05 1.11 6.88
N ILE A 306 9.17 1.78 6.63
CA ILE A 306 9.26 3.24 6.61
C ILE A 306 9.42 3.64 5.14
N ASP A 307 8.55 4.52 4.62
CA ASP A 307 8.80 5.17 3.33
C ASP A 307 9.82 6.28 3.59
N ALA A 308 11.03 6.09 3.09
CA ALA A 308 12.16 6.95 3.40
C ALA A 308 11.89 8.37 2.87
N PRO A 309 12.12 9.41 3.71
CA PRO A 309 12.04 10.80 3.27
C PRO A 309 12.94 11.07 2.05
N GLY A 310 12.56 12.07 1.25
CA GLY A 310 13.30 12.40 0.02
C GLY A 310 13.14 11.34 -1.08
N GLY A 311 12.07 10.54 -1.02
CA GLY A 311 11.75 9.59 -2.08
C GLY A 311 12.59 8.31 -2.11
N GLY A 312 13.34 7.99 -1.05
CA GLY A 312 14.21 6.80 -0.98
C GLY A 312 13.46 5.46 -1.02
N GLY A 313 12.15 5.48 -0.84
CA GLY A 313 11.29 4.31 -0.97
C GLY A 313 11.11 3.51 0.33
N LYS A 314 10.40 2.39 0.23
CA LYS A 314 9.90 1.61 1.36
C LYS A 314 10.98 0.66 1.84
N ILE A 315 11.51 0.93 3.03
CA ILE A 315 12.54 0.11 3.67
C ILE A 315 11.85 -0.79 4.70
N PRO A 316 11.96 -2.13 4.60
CA PRO A 316 11.38 -3.04 5.57
C PRO A 316 12.23 -3.13 6.84
N LEU A 317 11.55 -3.20 7.99
CA LEU A 317 12.16 -3.39 9.30
C LEU A 317 11.65 -4.68 9.93
N LEU A 318 12.55 -5.40 10.59
CA LEU A 318 12.26 -6.55 11.44
C LEU A 318 12.85 -6.29 12.83
N PRO A 319 12.29 -6.92 13.89
CA PRO A 319 12.92 -6.93 15.20
C PRO A 319 14.39 -7.37 15.11
N SER A 320 15.28 -6.52 15.60
CA SER A 320 16.74 -6.71 15.47
C SER A 320 17.27 -7.86 16.32
N ASP A 321 16.52 -8.31 17.33
CA ASP A 321 16.92 -9.34 18.26
C ASP A 321 16.68 -10.78 17.78
N TYR A 322 16.10 -10.96 16.58
CA TYR A 322 15.97 -12.29 15.96
C TYR A 322 17.30 -12.87 15.48
N MET A 323 18.22 -12.04 14.95
CA MET A 323 19.56 -12.47 14.57
C MET A 323 20.56 -11.90 15.58
N VAL A 324 21.05 -12.76 16.47
CA VAL A 324 21.94 -12.37 17.57
C VAL A 324 23.37 -12.21 17.08
N HIS A 325 23.82 -13.14 16.25
CA HIS A 325 25.18 -13.19 15.71
C HIS A 325 25.21 -13.97 14.40
N MET A 326 26.12 -13.63 13.50
CA MET A 326 26.37 -14.33 12.25
C MET A 326 27.87 -14.29 11.93
N ASP A 327 28.43 -15.46 11.61
CA ASP A 327 29.81 -15.64 11.16
C ASP A 327 29.89 -16.66 10.00
N ALA A 328 31.09 -17.15 9.69
CA ALA A 328 31.32 -18.08 8.59
C ALA A 328 30.80 -19.50 8.91
N GLU A 329 30.66 -19.83 10.19
CA GLU A 329 30.30 -21.12 10.73
C GLU A 329 28.77 -21.25 10.88
N GLY A 330 28.09 -20.15 11.22
CA GLY A 330 26.66 -20.19 11.45
C GLY A 330 26.00 -18.87 11.79
N VAL A 331 24.72 -18.99 12.14
CA VAL A 331 23.86 -17.89 12.59
C VAL A 331 23.22 -18.29 13.92
N LEU A 332 23.39 -17.45 14.93
CA LEU A 332 22.67 -17.57 16.20
C LEU A 332 21.37 -16.76 16.13
N LEU A 333 20.25 -17.46 16.24
CA LEU A 333 18.91 -16.90 16.09
C LEU A 333 18.13 -16.98 17.40
N LYS A 334 17.18 -16.06 17.61
CA LYS A 334 16.13 -16.17 18.64
C LYS A 334 14.76 -16.27 18.00
N ASN A 335 13.92 -17.16 18.51
CA ASN A 335 12.52 -17.24 18.11
C ASN A 335 11.61 -16.32 18.94
N TYR A 336 10.30 -16.37 18.68
CA TYR A 336 9.26 -15.62 19.41
C TYR A 336 9.17 -15.95 20.91
N GLU A 337 9.66 -17.12 21.34
CA GLU A 337 9.75 -17.53 22.75
C GLU A 337 11.07 -17.10 23.40
N ASN A 338 11.91 -16.33 22.69
CA ASN A 338 13.29 -15.99 23.06
C ASN A 338 14.22 -17.21 23.20
N LYS A 339 13.86 -18.38 22.66
CA LYS A 339 14.74 -19.56 22.62
C LYS A 339 15.80 -19.35 21.54
N ALA A 340 17.04 -19.70 21.86
CA ALA A 340 18.18 -19.57 20.96
C ALA A 340 18.36 -20.84 20.11
N PHE A 341 18.67 -20.66 18.82
CA PHE A 341 18.91 -21.73 17.86
C PHE A 341 20.14 -21.38 17.01
N HIS A 342 20.96 -22.39 16.72
CA HIS A 342 22.10 -22.24 15.82
C HIS A 342 21.76 -22.83 14.44
N TYR A 343 21.90 -22.04 13.39
CA TYR A 343 21.78 -22.48 12.00
C TYR A 343 23.18 -22.55 11.37
N PRO A 344 23.71 -23.73 11.01
CA PRO A 344 25.04 -23.86 10.44
C PRO A 344 25.07 -23.33 9.00
N GLN A 345 26.11 -22.56 8.66
CA GLN A 345 26.37 -22.17 7.27
C GLN A 345 26.97 -23.34 6.48
N PRO A 346 26.73 -23.41 5.16
CA PRO A 346 27.41 -24.41 4.34
C PRO A 346 28.92 -24.14 4.37
N PRO A 347 29.76 -25.19 4.40
CA PRO A 347 31.21 -25.03 4.35
C PRO A 347 31.61 -24.20 3.12
N GLN A 348 32.39 -23.15 3.32
CA GLN A 348 33.01 -22.42 2.21
C GLN A 348 34.09 -23.31 1.58
N GLY A 349 33.70 -24.09 0.57
CA GLY A 349 34.60 -24.91 -0.25
C GLY A 349 34.64 -26.39 0.13
N SER A 350 33.83 -27.19 -0.55
CA SER A 350 34.40 -28.32 -1.29
C SER A 350 34.09 -28.08 -2.76
N VAL A 351 35.07 -27.60 -3.53
CA VAL A 351 35.04 -27.86 -4.96
C VAL A 351 35.05 -29.38 -5.03
N ARG A 352 33.92 -30.00 -5.39
CA ARG A 352 33.97 -31.37 -5.87
C ARG A 352 34.84 -31.31 -7.11
N GLU A 353 36.11 -31.70 -7.00
CA GLU A 353 36.83 -32.18 -8.17
C GLU A 353 35.94 -33.27 -8.75
N LEU A 354 35.30 -32.95 -9.88
CA LEU A 354 34.70 -33.97 -10.71
C LEU A 354 35.82 -34.98 -10.97
N PRO A 355 35.64 -36.27 -10.66
CA PRO A 355 36.69 -37.25 -10.93
C PRO A 355 37.03 -37.11 -12.40
N MET A 356 38.28 -36.75 -12.69
CA MET A 356 38.79 -36.77 -14.05
C MET A 356 38.49 -38.17 -14.58
N VAL A 357 37.55 -38.28 -15.50
CA VAL A 357 37.36 -39.50 -16.26
C VAL A 357 38.69 -39.70 -16.96
N ASN A 358 39.44 -40.71 -16.50
CA ASN A 358 40.61 -41.22 -17.19
C ASN A 358 40.16 -41.57 -18.61
N ALA A 359 40.33 -40.64 -19.54
CA ALA A 359 40.43 -40.98 -20.94
C ALA A 359 41.72 -41.81 -21.04
N GLY A 360 41.56 -43.13 -21.07
CA GLY A 360 42.63 -44.06 -21.39
C GLY A 360 43.28 -43.68 -22.73
N PRO A 361 44.49 -44.17 -22.99
CA PRO A 361 45.32 -43.69 -24.08
C PRO A 361 44.62 -43.95 -25.41
N VAL A 362 44.31 -42.88 -26.14
CA VAL A 362 43.94 -43.00 -27.55
C VAL A 362 45.22 -43.37 -28.30
N LEU A 363 45.16 -44.54 -28.93
CA LEU A 363 46.14 -45.11 -29.82
C LEU A 363 46.63 -44.10 -30.88
N GLU A 364 47.96 -44.09 -31.02
CA GLU A 364 48.72 -44.13 -32.27
C GLU A 364 48.20 -43.40 -33.52
N SER A 365 48.96 -42.34 -33.83
CA SER A 365 49.54 -42.04 -35.15
C SER A 365 48.62 -41.98 -36.38
N CYS A 366 48.26 -40.75 -36.76
CA CYS A 366 48.19 -40.40 -38.18
C CYS A 366 49.46 -39.60 -38.53
N SER A 367 50.37 -40.30 -39.20
CA SER A 367 51.51 -39.74 -39.92
C SER A 367 51.04 -38.90 -41.11
N ASN A 368 51.53 -37.67 -41.22
CA ASN A 368 51.80 -36.89 -42.43
C ASN A 368 52.58 -35.67 -41.90
N GLY A 369 53.86 -35.47 -42.17
CA GLY A 369 54.59 -35.66 -43.41
C GLY A 369 55.29 -34.33 -43.66
N ALA A 370 56.52 -34.21 -43.19
CA ALA A 370 57.41 -33.09 -43.49
C ALA A 370 58.84 -33.62 -43.50
N HIS A 371 59.41 -33.74 -44.70
CA HIS A 371 60.84 -33.64 -44.93
C HIS A 371 61.06 -33.15 -46.36
N ASP A 372 61.57 -31.92 -46.45
CA ASP A 372 62.36 -31.42 -47.58
C ASP A 372 63.66 -32.24 -47.67
N ASP A 373 64.06 -32.63 -48.88
CA ASP A 373 65.35 -32.28 -49.51
C ASP A 373 65.60 -33.13 -50.78
N LEU A 374 66.00 -32.42 -51.85
CA LEU A 374 66.49 -32.82 -53.20
C LEU A 374 65.47 -33.11 -54.32
#